data_AF-A0A4Y2LMU2-F1
#
_entry.id   AF-A0A4Y2LMU2-F1
#
_cell.length_a   1.000
_cell.length_b   1.000
_cell.length_c   1.000
_cell.angle_alpha   90.00
_cell.angle_beta   90.00
_cell.angle_gamma   90.00
#
_symmetry.space_group_name_H-M   'P 1'
#
loop_
_entity.id
_entity.type
_entity.pdbx_description
1 polymer ?
#
loop_
_entity_poly.entity_id
_entity_poly.type
_entity_poly.pdbx_seq_one_letter_code
_entity_poly.pdbx_strand_id
1 'polypeptide(L)'
;MQQENFGHYARKLSEEEMEKLSKDKVSLSEFKRNKLEAEAKKNWDLFYKRNKTNFFKDRHWTKREFEELANISSDGEERPVLLEVGCGVGNFIFPLISEGTPFFIHACDFSPRAVDLVKVK
;
A
#
# COMPACT_ATOMS: atom_id res chain seq x y z
N MET A 1 7.92 0.61 34.77
CA MET A 1 6.80 0.17 33.93
C MET A 1 7.27 0.19 32.49
N GLN A 2 7.47 -0.97 31.88
CA GLN A 2 7.79 -1.06 30.46
C GLN A 2 6.53 -0.69 29.69
N GLN A 3 6.61 0.37 28.89
CA GLN A 3 5.57 0.72 27.94
C GLN A 3 5.75 -0.24 26.77
N GLU A 4 4.97 -1.32 26.73
CA GLU A 4 4.99 -2.26 25.62
C GLU A 4 4.37 -1.57 24.39
N ASN A 5 5.24 -1.02 23.54
CA ASN A 5 4.88 -0.60 22.20
C ASN A 5 4.67 -1.87 21.37
N PHE A 6 3.44 -2.41 21.37
CA PHE A 6 3.04 -3.40 20.38
C PHE A 6 3.02 -2.71 19.00
N GLY A 7 4.09 -2.92 18.23
CA GLY A 7 4.15 -2.66 16.80
C GLY A 7 4.18 -3.98 16.02
N HIS A 8 3.64 -3.96 14.81
CA HIS A 8 3.48 -5.06 13.84
C HIS A 8 4.63 -6.10 13.83
N TYR A 9 4.29 -7.38 13.65
CA TYR A 9 5.12 -8.61 13.67
C TYR A 9 6.29 -8.67 12.69
N ALA A 10 7.15 -7.66 12.63
CA ALA A 10 8.42 -7.78 11.92
C ALA A 10 9.23 -8.89 12.61
N ARG A 11 9.31 -10.06 11.98
CA ARG A 11 10.10 -11.18 12.51
C ARG A 11 11.53 -10.70 12.77
N LYS A 12 12.14 -11.19 13.85
CA LYS A 12 13.56 -10.95 14.10
C LYS A 12 14.36 -11.61 12.97
N LEU A 13 15.22 -10.84 12.32
CA LEU A 13 16.12 -11.37 11.29
C LEU A 13 17.15 -12.30 11.95
N SER A 14 17.48 -13.39 11.27
CA SER A 14 18.62 -14.23 11.67
C SER A 14 19.94 -13.48 11.44
N GLU A 15 21.03 -13.97 12.04
CA GLU A 15 22.37 -13.42 11.81
C GLU A 15 22.76 -13.46 10.33
N GLU A 16 22.44 -14.56 9.64
CA GLU A 16 22.66 -14.71 8.20
C GLU A 16 21.90 -13.66 7.37
N GLU A 17 20.65 -13.35 7.75
CA GLU A 17 19.83 -12.36 7.05
C GLU A 17 20.31 -10.94 7.28
N MET A 18 20.75 -10.63 8.49
CA MET A 18 21.41 -9.35 8.80
C MET A 18 22.70 -9.21 7.99
N GLU A 19 23.51 -10.27 7.91
CA GLU A 19 24.73 -10.27 7.12
C GLU A 19 24.44 -10.09 5.62
N LYS A 20 23.45 -10.80 5.08
CA LYS A 20 23.01 -10.66 3.69
C LYS A 20 22.53 -9.23 3.39
N LEU A 21 21.70 -8.65 4.25
CA LEU A 21 21.22 -7.27 4.11
C LEU A 21 22.39 -6.28 4.16
N SER A 22 23.38 -6.51 5.03
CA SER A 22 24.56 -5.65 5.12
C SER A 22 25.43 -5.66 3.85
N LYS A 23 25.40 -6.77 3.10
CA LYS A 23 26.13 -6.96 1.83
C LYS A 23 25.39 -6.35 0.65
N ASP A 24 24.07 -6.13 0.75
CA ASP A 24 23.27 -5.51 -0.31
C ASP A 24 23.44 -3.98 -0.34
N LYS A 25 24.59 -3.54 -0.83
CA LYS A 25 24.98 -2.13 -0.96
C LYS A 25 24.82 -1.57 -2.38
N VAL A 26 24.26 -2.37 -3.30
CA VAL A 26 24.14 -1.97 -4.69
C VAL A 26 23.09 -0.87 -4.79
N SER A 27 23.54 0.36 -5.01
CA SER A 27 22.67 1.50 -5.25
C SER A 27 22.65 1.86 -6.73
N LEU A 28 21.52 2.41 -7.18
CA LEU A 28 21.45 3.02 -8.50
C LEU A 28 22.40 4.22 -8.56
N SER A 29 23.01 4.43 -9.74
CA SER A 29 23.76 5.66 -9.97
C SER A 29 22.85 6.87 -9.76
N GLU A 30 23.44 7.98 -9.31
CA GLU A 30 22.71 9.21 -9.03
C GLU A 30 21.89 9.68 -10.25
N PHE A 31 22.48 9.62 -11.44
CA PHE A 31 21.79 9.90 -12.70
C PHE A 31 20.53 9.04 -12.89
N LYS A 32 20.60 7.73 -12.64
CA LYS A 32 19.46 6.82 -12.81
C LYS A 32 18.37 7.10 -11.77
N ARG A 33 18.75 7.33 -10.51
CA ARG A 33 17.83 7.67 -9.43
C ARG A 33 17.07 8.95 -9.75
N ASN A 34 17.79 10.04 -10.06
CA ASN A 34 17.19 11.33 -10.37
C ASN A 34 16.26 11.25 -11.59
N LYS A 35 16.65 10.48 -12.62
CA LYS A 35 15.80 10.26 -13.79
C LYS A 35 14.52 9.49 -13.43
N LEU A 36 14.61 8.42 -12.64
CA LEU A 36 13.45 7.62 -12.23
C LEU A 36 12.49 8.41 -11.36
N GLU A 37 13.00 9.25 -10.46
CA GLU A 37 12.20 10.16 -9.64
C GLU A 37 11.49 11.20 -10.51
N ALA A 38 12.21 11.88 -11.39
CA ALA A 38 11.64 12.88 -12.30
C ALA A 38 10.60 12.28 -13.28
N GLU A 39 10.83 11.06 -13.76
CA GLU A 39 9.95 10.37 -14.71
C GLU A 39 8.94 9.43 -14.04
N ALA A 40 8.83 9.41 -12.70
CA ALA A 40 8.03 8.43 -11.96
C ALA A 40 6.58 8.38 -12.45
N LYS A 41 5.93 9.55 -12.56
CA LYS A 41 4.56 9.67 -13.07
C LYS A 41 4.39 9.04 -14.45
N LYS A 42 5.28 9.37 -15.39
CA LYS A 42 5.24 8.85 -16.76
C LYS A 42 5.40 7.34 -16.79
N ASN A 43 6.33 6.81 -16.00
CA ASN A 43 6.61 5.38 -15.92
C ASN A 43 5.40 4.61 -15.36
N TRP A 44 4.77 5.14 -14.31
CA TRP A 44 3.54 4.57 -13.77
C TRP A 44 2.35 4.67 -14.75
N ASP A 45 2.16 5.82 -15.40
CA ASP A 45 1.12 5.98 -16.44
C ASP A 45 1.27 4.95 -17.58
N LEU A 46 2.50 4.69 -18.04
CA LEU A 46 2.79 3.66 -19.05
C LEU A 46 2.51 2.25 -18.53
N PHE A 47 2.88 1.98 -17.28
CA PHE A 47 2.60 0.71 -16.63
C PHE A 47 1.09 0.43 -16.58
N TYR A 48 0.28 1.37 -16.11
CA TYR A 48 -1.19 1.19 -16.05
C TYR A 48 -1.81 1.10 -17.45
N LYS A 49 -1.30 1.87 -18.42
CA LYS A 49 -1.73 1.75 -19.82
C LYS A 49 -1.50 0.33 -20.36
N ARG A 50 -0.36 -0.29 -20.03
CA ARG A 50 0.01 -1.63 -20.51
C ARG A 50 -0.75 -2.74 -19.78
N ASN A 51 -0.85 -2.65 -18.45
CA ASN A 51 -1.29 -3.77 -17.61
C ASN A 51 -2.75 -3.68 -17.16
N LYS A 52 -3.39 -2.52 -17.32
CA LYS A 52 -4.78 -2.26 -16.90
C LYS A 52 -4.98 -2.67 -15.44
N THR A 53 -5.78 -3.70 -15.16
CA THR A 53 -6.13 -4.17 -13.81
C THR A 53 -5.52 -5.53 -13.45
N ASN A 54 -4.65 -6.10 -14.29
CA ASN A 54 -4.29 -7.53 -14.22
C ASN A 54 -2.89 -7.81 -13.66
N PHE A 55 -2.35 -6.92 -12.81
CA PHE A 55 -0.96 -6.98 -12.34
C PHE A 55 -0.80 -7.35 -10.86
N PHE A 56 -1.79 -7.06 -10.02
CA PHE A 56 -1.83 -7.48 -8.61
C PHE A 56 -3.14 -8.18 -8.27
N LYS A 57 -3.08 -9.05 -7.26
CA LYS A 57 -4.27 -9.70 -6.68
C LYS A 57 -4.90 -8.81 -5.62
N ASP A 58 -6.20 -8.99 -5.42
CA ASP A 58 -6.94 -8.37 -4.33
C ASP A 58 -6.43 -8.86 -2.95
N ARG A 59 -6.26 -7.93 -2.02
CA ARG A 59 -5.67 -8.16 -0.69
C ARG A 59 -6.73 -8.58 0.33
N HIS A 60 -7.22 -9.81 0.22
CA HIS A 60 -8.19 -10.39 1.16
C HIS A 60 -7.64 -10.76 2.55
N TRP A 61 -6.36 -10.48 2.82
CA TRP A 61 -5.72 -10.75 4.11
C TRP A 61 -5.61 -9.50 4.99
N THR A 62 -6.07 -8.34 4.52
CA THR A 62 -5.85 -7.06 5.21
C THR A 62 -6.38 -7.05 6.65
N LYS A 63 -7.63 -7.47 6.90
CA LYS A 63 -8.18 -7.49 8.28
C LYS A 63 -7.48 -8.49 9.20
N ARG A 64 -6.82 -9.52 8.63
CA ARG A 64 -6.04 -10.50 9.39
C ARG A 64 -4.70 -9.93 9.85
N GLU A 65 -4.03 -9.17 8.99
CA GLU A 65 -2.71 -8.62 9.30
C GLU A 65 -2.79 -7.30 10.09
N PHE A 66 -3.89 -6.56 9.93
CA PHE A 66 -4.11 -5.28 10.60
C PHE A 66 -5.37 -5.36 11.47
N GLU A 67 -5.20 -5.81 12.71
CA GLU A 67 -6.29 -5.90 13.69
C GLU A 67 -6.96 -4.54 13.92
N GLU A 68 -6.20 -3.44 13.77
CA GLU A 68 -6.72 -2.08 13.88
C GLU A 68 -7.74 -1.77 12.80
N LEU A 69 -7.69 -2.43 11.63
CA LEU A 69 -8.69 -2.28 10.57
C LEU A 69 -9.91 -3.19 10.80
N ALA A 70 -9.77 -4.25 11.60
CA ALA A 70 -10.83 -5.21 11.90
C ALA A 70 -11.71 -4.78 13.08
N ASN A 71 -11.12 -4.13 14.08
CA ASN A 71 -11.76 -3.83 15.37
C ASN A 71 -12.41 -2.44 15.47
N ILE A 72 -12.55 -1.73 14.36
CA ILE A 72 -13.18 -0.42 14.35
C ILE A 72 -14.69 -0.59 14.39
N SER A 73 -15.29 -0.16 15.50
CA SER A 73 -16.73 -0.18 15.69
C SER A 73 -17.41 0.87 14.82
N SER A 74 -18.56 0.49 14.26
CA SER A 74 -19.46 1.39 13.54
C SER A 74 -20.33 2.24 14.49
N ASP A 75 -20.14 2.08 15.80
CA ASP A 75 -21.02 2.59 16.85
C ASP A 75 -20.66 4.01 17.33
N GLY A 76 -19.57 4.58 16.82
CA GLY A 76 -19.20 5.98 17.05
C GLY A 76 -20.00 6.92 16.15
N GLU A 77 -20.29 8.14 16.63
CA GLU A 77 -20.99 9.17 15.84
C GLU A 77 -20.19 9.60 14.59
N GLU A 78 -18.86 9.44 14.61
CA GLU A 78 -17.97 9.83 13.51
C GLU A 78 -17.40 8.62 12.76
N ARG A 79 -17.52 8.67 11.43
CA ARG A 79 -16.98 7.65 10.52
C ARG A 79 -15.45 7.82 10.40
N PRO A 80 -14.64 6.80 10.68
CA PRO A 80 -13.18 6.90 10.60
C PRO A 80 -12.72 7.06 9.15
N VAL A 81 -11.58 7.72 8.95
CA VAL A 81 -11.05 8.05 7.62
C VAL A 81 -9.78 7.24 7.33
N LEU A 82 -9.73 6.60 6.15
CA LEU A 82 -8.58 5.87 5.64
C LEU A 82 -8.01 6.60 4.42
N LEU A 83 -6.69 6.82 4.37
CA LEU A 83 -5.98 7.34 3.20
C LEU A 83 -5.12 6.23 2.58
N GLU A 84 -5.43 5.83 1.35
CA GLU A 84 -4.58 4.97 0.53
C GLU A 84 -3.74 5.81 -0.43
N VAL A 85 -2.43 5.89 -0.15
CA VAL A 85 -1.44 6.54 -1.03
C VAL A 85 -0.86 5.51 -2.01
N GLY A 86 -0.96 5.78 -3.30
CA GLY A 86 -0.60 4.82 -4.35
C GLY A 86 -1.66 3.73 -4.49
N CYS A 87 -2.92 4.13 -4.61
CA CYS A 87 -4.06 3.20 -4.63
C CYS A 87 -4.09 2.26 -5.84
N GLY A 88 -3.34 2.58 -6.90
CA GLY A 88 -3.34 1.82 -8.13
C GLY A 88 -4.75 1.60 -8.68
N VAL A 89 -5.14 0.33 -8.84
CA VAL A 89 -6.50 -0.04 -9.30
C VAL A 89 -7.40 -0.50 -8.16
N GLY A 90 -7.04 -0.17 -6.91
CA GLY A 90 -7.84 -0.38 -5.71
C GLY A 90 -7.82 -1.80 -5.15
N ASN A 91 -6.81 -2.62 -5.46
CA ASN A 91 -6.71 -4.00 -4.95
C ASN A 91 -6.67 -4.12 -3.42
N PHE A 92 -6.40 -3.02 -2.69
CA PHE A 92 -6.47 -2.98 -1.23
C PHE A 92 -7.85 -2.50 -0.73
N ILE A 93 -8.36 -1.37 -1.25
CA ILE A 93 -9.60 -0.77 -0.76
C ILE A 93 -10.87 -1.53 -1.17
N PHE A 94 -10.94 -2.12 -2.36
CA PHE A 94 -12.16 -2.79 -2.81
C PHE A 94 -12.52 -4.03 -1.96
N PRO A 95 -11.56 -4.91 -1.59
CA PRO A 95 -11.83 -5.96 -0.61
C PRO A 95 -12.35 -5.42 0.73
N LEU A 96 -11.71 -4.37 1.28
CA LEU A 96 -12.15 -3.75 2.53
C LEU A 96 -13.59 -3.21 2.44
N ILE A 97 -13.93 -2.54 1.34
CA ILE A 97 -15.29 -2.04 1.07
C ILE A 97 -16.28 -3.21 1.00
N SER A 98 -15.94 -4.28 0.26
CA SER A 98 -16.80 -5.45 0.11
C SER A 98 -17.06 -6.19 1.42
N GLU A 99 -16.11 -6.14 2.36
CA GLU A 99 -16.20 -6.71 3.69
C GLU A 99 -16.89 -5.77 4.70
N GLY A 100 -17.60 -4.74 4.22
CA GLY A 100 -18.42 -3.85 5.04
C GLY A 100 -17.62 -2.95 5.98
N THR A 101 -16.41 -2.52 5.57
CA THR A 101 -15.61 -1.63 6.39
C THR A 101 -16.33 -0.31 6.70
N PRO A 102 -16.23 0.22 7.93
CA PRO A 102 -16.85 1.49 8.27
C PRO A 102 -16.07 2.70 7.74
N PHE A 103 -14.88 2.56 7.14
CA PHE A 103 -14.07 3.72 6.75
C PHE A 103 -14.69 4.57 5.64
N PHE A 104 -14.54 5.89 5.76
CA PHE A 104 -14.54 6.78 4.62
C PHE A 104 -13.14 6.76 4.00
N ILE A 105 -13.04 6.45 2.70
CA ILE A 105 -11.75 6.17 2.05
C ILE A 105 -11.38 7.29 1.09
N HIS A 106 -10.24 7.92 1.34
CA HIS A 106 -9.52 8.71 0.34
C HIS A 106 -8.49 7.83 -0.35
N ALA A 107 -8.49 7.81 -1.68
CA ALA A 107 -7.54 7.05 -2.47
C ALA A 107 -6.88 7.98 -3.49
N CYS A 108 -5.55 7.95 -3.57
CA CYS A 108 -4.80 8.77 -4.51
C CYS A 108 -3.66 7.98 -5.18
N ASP A 109 -3.33 8.37 -6.41
CA ASP A 109 -2.19 7.84 -7.15
C ASP A 109 -1.61 8.96 -8.04
N PHE A 110 -0.30 8.92 -8.29
CA PHE A 110 0.35 9.87 -9.20
C PHE A 110 -0.13 9.71 -10.65
N SER A 111 -0.60 8.51 -11.01
CA SER A 111 -1.15 8.21 -12.32
C SER A 111 -2.64 8.55 -12.37
N PRO A 112 -3.07 9.52 -13.20
CA PRO A 112 -4.50 9.74 -13.45
C PRO A 112 -5.17 8.48 -14.01
N ARG A 113 -4.44 7.65 -14.76
CA ARG A 113 -4.96 6.39 -15.31
C ARG A 113 -5.33 5.40 -14.22
N ALA A 114 -4.52 5.31 -13.16
CA ALA A 114 -4.84 4.47 -12.00
C ALA A 114 -6.15 4.93 -11.35
N VAL A 115 -6.25 6.24 -11.08
CA VAL A 115 -7.46 6.85 -10.50
C VAL A 115 -8.69 6.64 -11.39
N ASP A 116 -8.56 6.77 -12.70
CA ASP A 116 -9.65 6.53 -13.64
C ASP A 116 -10.11 5.06 -13.62
N LEU A 117 -9.18 4.10 -13.50
CA LEU A 117 -9.51 2.68 -13.37
C LEU A 117 -10.23 2.36 -12.05
N VAL A 118 -9.92 3.08 -10.97
CA VAL A 118 -10.65 2.96 -9.69
C VAL A 118 -12.07 3.51 -9.81
N LYS A 119 -12.25 4.67 -10.45
CA LYS A 119 -13.57 5.33 -10.57
C LYS A 119 -14.61 4.55 -11.36
N VAL A 120 -14.19 3.64 -12.23
CA VAL A 120 -15.09 2.82 -13.07
C VAL A 120 -15.39 1.45 -12.47
N LYS A 121 -14.82 1.13 -11.31
CA LYS A 121 -14.93 -0.17 -10.65
C LYS A 121 -15.98 -0.15 -9.54
#